data_AF-A0A1K1MGJ3-F1
#
_entry.id   AF-A0A1K1MGJ3-F1
#
_cell.length_a   1.000
_cell.length_b   1.000
_cell.length_c   1.000
_cell.angle_alpha   90.00
_cell.angle_beta   90.00
_cell.angle_gamma   90.00
#
_symmetry.space_group_name_H-M   'P 1'
#
loop_
_entity.id
_entity.type
_entity.pdbx_description
1 polymer ?
#
loop_
_entity_poly.entity_id
_entity_poly.type
_entity_poly.pdbx_seq_one_letter_code
_entity_poly.pdbx_strand_id
1 'polypeptide(L)'
;MYSHVNTLKHEAATDKAGNPLKDLTGQYEFANMRAYLMWAVRDWLDPSKGSKAMLPPDEVLTAELCEPTWCFQSNGKIIIEPKDDIKKRLGRSPDKFDSLANTFYPEHEEQAAQNLSGIFF
;
A
#
# COMPACT_ATOMS: atom_id res chain seq x y z
N MET A 1 -11.34 -12.53 -12.49
CA MET A 1 -10.80 -11.16 -12.26
C MET A 1 -10.42 -10.94 -10.80
N TYR A 2 -11.30 -11.26 -9.82
CA TYR A 2 -10.98 -11.16 -8.39
C TYR A 2 -9.82 -12.06 -7.90
N SER A 3 -9.64 -13.24 -8.48
CA SER A 3 -8.57 -14.17 -8.07
C SER A 3 -7.17 -13.64 -8.38
N HIS A 4 -7.00 -12.92 -9.49
CA HIS A 4 -5.69 -12.44 -9.96
C HIS A 4 -5.15 -11.32 -9.05
N VAL A 5 -6.04 -10.43 -8.61
CA VAL A 5 -5.67 -9.30 -7.72
C VAL A 5 -5.27 -9.79 -6.33
N ASN A 6 -5.84 -10.89 -5.84
CA ASN A 6 -5.46 -11.46 -4.54
C ASN A 6 -4.07 -12.11 -4.58
N THR A 7 -3.69 -12.79 -5.66
CA THR A 7 -2.33 -13.36 -5.79
C THR A 7 -1.24 -12.30 -5.73
N LEU A 8 -1.42 -11.18 -6.44
CA LEU A 8 -0.45 -10.07 -6.49
C LEU A 8 -0.21 -9.43 -5.12
N LYS A 9 -1.17 -9.50 -4.19
CA LYS A 9 -1.04 -8.96 -2.82
C LYS A 9 -0.18 -9.80 -1.89
N HIS A 10 -0.10 -11.11 -2.17
CA HIS A 10 0.69 -12.08 -1.39
C HIS A 10 2.09 -12.29 -1.97
N GLU A 11 2.37 -11.76 -3.16
CA GLU A 11 3.70 -11.74 -3.74
C GLU A 11 4.63 -10.78 -3.00
N ALA A 12 5.93 -11.03 -3.13
CA ALA A 12 6.97 -10.20 -2.53
C ALA A 12 6.84 -8.75 -3.01
N ALA A 13 7.13 -7.80 -2.13
CA ALA A 13 7.08 -6.39 -2.48
C ALA A 13 8.27 -5.99 -3.36
N THR A 14 8.20 -6.32 -4.65
CA THR A 14 9.25 -6.05 -5.63
C THR A 14 8.74 -5.16 -6.77
N ASP A 15 9.60 -4.26 -7.27
CA ASP A 15 9.34 -3.56 -8.53
C ASP A 15 9.40 -4.54 -9.74
N LYS A 16 9.01 -4.07 -10.94
CA LYS A 16 9.13 -4.89 -12.18
C LYS A 16 10.57 -5.28 -12.52
N ALA A 17 11.57 -4.63 -11.93
CA ALA A 17 12.99 -4.93 -12.07
C ALA A 17 13.49 -5.95 -11.02
N GLY A 18 12.63 -6.38 -10.08
CA GLY A 18 12.97 -7.31 -9.00
C GLY A 18 13.61 -6.68 -7.77
N ASN A 19 13.68 -5.34 -7.68
CA ASN A 19 14.22 -4.64 -6.52
C ASN A 19 13.20 -4.59 -5.38
N PRO A 20 13.63 -4.72 -4.11
CA PRO A 20 12.73 -4.58 -2.97
C PRO A 20 12.15 -3.17 -2.90
N LEU A 21 10.83 -3.07 -2.81
CA LEU A 21 10.14 -1.82 -2.52
C LEU A 21 10.47 -1.40 -1.09
N LYS A 22 11.00 -0.18 -0.97
CA LYS A 22 11.35 0.43 0.31
C LYS A 22 10.34 1.51 0.68
N ASP A 23 10.23 1.78 1.97
CA ASP A 23 9.44 2.92 2.44
C ASP A 23 10.04 4.25 1.97
N LEU A 24 9.33 5.36 2.22
CA LEU A 24 9.80 6.69 1.86
C LEU A 24 11.16 7.04 2.51
N THR A 25 11.50 6.42 3.63
CA THR A 25 12.80 6.62 4.31
C THR A 25 13.92 5.74 3.75
N GLY A 26 13.61 4.75 2.92
CA GLY A 26 14.57 3.83 2.31
C GLY A 26 15.13 2.78 3.27
N GLN A 27 14.57 2.65 4.48
CA GLN A 27 15.15 1.83 5.56
C GLN A 27 14.41 0.50 5.76
N TYR A 28 13.11 0.48 5.49
CA TYR A 28 12.28 -0.69 5.76
C TYR A 28 11.95 -1.46 4.48
N GLU A 29 12.08 -2.78 4.55
CA GLU A 29 11.66 -3.72 3.52
C GLU A 29 10.39 -4.46 3.95
N PHE A 30 9.54 -4.81 2.99
CA PHE A 30 8.25 -5.45 3.26
C PHE A 30 8.25 -6.91 2.80
N ALA A 31 7.58 -7.76 3.56
CA ALA A 31 7.43 -9.17 3.21
C ALA A 31 6.53 -9.34 1.97
N ASN A 32 5.41 -8.61 1.93
CA ASN A 32 4.37 -8.75 0.91
C ASN A 32 3.93 -7.39 0.38
N MET A 33 3.40 -7.35 -0.85
CA MET A 33 2.80 -6.14 -1.44
C MET A 33 1.72 -5.52 -0.55
N ARG A 34 0.86 -6.33 0.07
CA ARG A 34 -0.16 -5.81 1.01
C ARG A 34 0.47 -5.01 2.16
N ALA A 35 1.59 -5.48 2.71
CA ALA A 35 2.28 -4.79 3.79
C ALA A 35 2.84 -3.44 3.34
N TYR A 36 3.40 -3.40 2.13
CA TYR A 36 3.89 -2.17 1.50
C TYR A 36 2.75 -1.15 1.29
N LEU A 37 1.64 -1.56 0.68
CA LEU A 37 0.52 -0.66 0.37
C LEU A 37 -0.09 -0.02 1.61
N MET A 38 -0.33 -0.81 2.65
CA MET A 38 -0.86 -0.31 3.92
C MET A 38 0.14 0.63 4.62
N TRP A 39 1.45 0.38 4.46
CA TRP A 39 2.48 1.28 4.97
C TRP A 39 2.54 2.60 4.18
N ALA A 40 2.34 2.56 2.86
CA ALA A 40 2.23 3.77 2.04
C ALA A 40 1.06 4.65 2.48
N VAL A 41 -0.09 4.05 2.85
CA VAL A 41 -1.22 4.80 3.43
C VAL A 41 -0.82 5.43 4.77
N ARG A 42 -0.09 4.71 5.63
CA ARG A 42 0.42 5.26 6.90
C ARG A 42 1.35 6.45 6.66
N ASP A 43 2.27 6.33 5.72
CA ASP A 43 3.20 7.40 5.35
C ASP A 43 2.47 8.61 4.76
N TRP A 44 1.41 8.37 4.00
CA TRP A 44 0.55 9.41 3.47
C TRP A 44 -0.26 10.14 4.55
N LEU A 45 -0.67 9.44 5.62
CA LEU A 45 -1.41 10.04 6.74
C LEU A 45 -0.52 10.75 7.77
N ASP A 46 0.80 10.55 7.74
CA ASP A 46 1.72 11.20 8.68
C ASP A 46 1.92 12.68 8.32
N PRO A 47 1.44 13.64 9.16
CA PRO A 47 1.59 15.07 8.89
C PRO A 47 3.07 15.51 8.89
N SER A 48 3.95 14.74 9.53
CA SER A 48 5.39 15.01 9.58
C SER A 48 6.06 14.86 8.21
N LYS A 49 5.45 14.07 7.31
CA LYS A 49 5.96 13.81 5.95
C LYS A 49 5.49 14.86 4.94
N GLY A 50 4.77 15.90 5.37
CA GLY A 50 4.32 17.01 4.53
C GLY A 50 3.04 16.73 3.74
N SER A 51 2.42 15.58 3.95
CA SER A 51 1.16 15.20 3.32
C SER A 51 -0.01 16.01 3.91
N LYS A 52 -0.75 16.74 3.06
CA LYS A 52 -2.06 17.34 3.43
C LYS A 52 -3.20 16.33 3.28
N ALA A 53 -2.95 15.07 3.62
CA ALA A 53 -3.93 14.01 3.51
C ALA A 53 -5.08 14.27 4.48
N MET A 54 -6.31 14.26 3.96
CA MET A 54 -7.51 14.40 4.78
C MET A 54 -8.44 13.26 4.42
N LEU A 55 -8.70 12.39 5.40
CA LEU A 55 -9.72 11.37 5.27
C LEU A 55 -11.10 11.98 5.50
N PRO A 56 -12.13 11.52 4.77
CA PRO A 56 -13.51 11.86 5.11
C PRO A 56 -13.84 11.37 6.54
N PRO A 57 -14.72 12.07 7.27
CA PRO A 57 -15.16 11.62 8.58
C PRO A 57 -15.99 10.34 8.43
N ASP A 58 -15.33 9.20 8.57
CA ASP A 58 -15.92 7.86 8.47
C ASP A 58 -15.35 6.98 9.59
N GLU A 59 -16.13 6.82 10.66
CA GLU A 59 -15.74 6.05 11.85
C GLU A 59 -15.40 4.59 11.52
N VAL A 60 -16.03 4.04 10.47
CA VAL A 60 -15.75 2.67 10.02
C VAL A 60 -14.33 2.57 9.47
N LEU A 61 -13.96 3.52 8.61
CA LEU A 61 -12.62 3.57 8.03
C LEU A 61 -11.56 3.85 9.10
N THR A 62 -11.83 4.75 10.05
CA THR A 62 -10.91 5.03 11.16
C THR A 62 -10.66 3.79 12.02
N ALA A 63 -11.71 3.03 12.35
CA ALA A 63 -11.56 1.78 13.08
C ALA A 63 -10.73 0.74 12.28
N GLU A 64 -10.99 0.62 10.98
CA GLU A 64 -10.22 -0.27 10.09
C GLU A 64 -8.74 0.13 9.94
N LEU A 65 -8.43 1.42 10.08
CA LEU A 65 -7.06 1.96 10.00
C LEU A 65 -6.26 1.78 11.30
N CYS A 66 -6.92 1.84 12.46
CA CYS A 66 -6.25 1.76 13.77
C CYS A 66 -6.01 0.32 14.27
N GLU A 67 -6.77 -0.64 13.77
CA GLU A 67 -6.73 -2.05 14.21
C GLU A 67 -5.59 -2.91 13.65
N PRO A 68 -5.10 -2.71 12.42
CA PRO A 68 -4.02 -3.49 11.86
C PRO A 68 -2.71 -3.28 12.64
N THR A 69 -2.13 -4.39 13.09
CA THR A 69 -0.80 -4.39 13.70
C THR A 69 0.24 -4.93 12.73
N TRP A 70 1.50 -4.51 12.93
CA TRP A 70 2.63 -4.93 12.10
C TRP A 70 3.70 -5.54 13.00
N CYS A 71 4.44 -6.52 12.47
CA CYS A 71 5.53 -7.18 13.17
C CYS A 71 6.76 -7.31 12.28
N PHE A 72 7.92 -7.41 12.92
CA PHE A 72 9.17 -7.71 12.24
C PHE A 72 9.34 -9.22 12.12
N GLN A 73 9.61 -9.70 10.91
CA GLN A 73 10.04 -11.07 10.70
C GLN A 73 11.53 -11.23 11.03
N SER A 74 11.96 -12.46 11.29
CA SER A 74 13.38 -12.83 11.49
C SER A 74 14.29 -12.39 10.34
N ASN A 75 13.71 -12.15 9.17
CA ASN A 75 14.40 -11.76 7.94
C ASN A 75 14.63 -10.24 7.85
N GLY A 76 14.24 -9.48 8.88
CA GLY A 76 14.32 -8.00 8.92
C GLY A 76 13.19 -7.29 8.18
N LYS A 77 12.24 -8.02 7.60
CA LYS A 77 11.12 -7.48 6.83
C LYS A 77 9.89 -7.21 7.69
N ILE A 78 9.15 -6.17 7.35
CA ILE A 78 7.87 -5.84 7.98
C ILE A 78 6.76 -6.68 7.33
N ILE A 79 5.95 -7.30 8.16
CA ILE A 79 4.70 -7.93 7.76
C ILE A 79 3.55 -7.34 8.55
N ILE A 80 2.41 -7.19 7.89
CA ILE A 80 1.16 -6.82 8.53
C ILE A 80 0.35 -8.07 8.77
N GLU A 81 -0.33 -8.09 9.91
CA GLU A 81 -1.22 -9.17 10.33
C GLU A 81 -2.16 -9.62 9.20
N PRO A 82 -2.40 -10.94 9.05
CA PRO A 82 -3.29 -11.44 8.01
C PRO A 82 -4.72 -10.89 8.16
N LYS A 83 -5.40 -10.76 7.01
CA LYS A 83 -6.77 -10.23 6.95
C LYS A 83 -7.73 -11.02 7.84
N ASP A 84 -7.52 -12.32 7.98
CA ASP A 84 -8.39 -13.18 8.78
C ASP A 84 -8.37 -12.84 10.27
N ASP A 85 -7.23 -12.43 10.82
CA ASP A 85 -7.12 -12.11 12.24
C ASP A 85 -7.67 -10.70 12.53
N ILE A 86 -7.43 -9.75 11.62
CA ILE A 86 -8.09 -8.43 11.67
C ILE A 86 -9.61 -8.59 11.58
N LYS A 87 -10.10 -9.45 10.67
CA LYS A 87 -11.53 -9.74 10.51
C LYS A 87 -12.15 -10.37 11.76
N LYS A 88 -11.42 -11.24 12.46
CA LYS A 88 -11.86 -11.82 13.74
C LYS A 88 -12.03 -10.76 14.83
N ARG A 89 -11.13 -9.77 14.91
CA ARG A 89 -11.23 -8.66 15.88
C ARG A 89 -12.34 -7.68 15.53
N LEU A 90 -12.41 -7.26 14.27
CA LEU A 90 -13.38 -6.26 13.82
C LEU A 90 -14.81 -6.81 13.69
N GLY A 91 -14.97 -8.12 13.55
CA GLY A 91 -16.25 -8.77 13.21
C GLY A 91 -16.74 -8.48 11.78
N ARG A 92 -15.98 -7.73 10.98
CA ARG A 92 -16.26 -7.37 9.58
C ARG A 92 -14.97 -7.36 8.77
N SER A 93 -15.11 -7.45 7.45
CA SER A 93 -13.97 -7.39 6.54
C SER A 93 -13.50 -5.92 6.40
N PRO A 94 -12.19 -5.63 6.54
CA PRO A 94 -11.64 -4.27 6.39
C PRO A 94 -11.53 -3.88 4.91
N ASP A 95 -12.67 -3.87 4.21
CA ASP A 95 -12.70 -3.71 2.76
C ASP A 95 -12.45 -2.25 2.33
N LYS A 96 -12.80 -1.26 3.18
CA LYS A 96 -12.53 0.15 2.86
C LYS A 96 -11.04 0.44 2.92
N PHE A 97 -10.37 -0.05 3.96
CA PHE A 97 -8.93 0.11 4.08
C PHE A 97 -8.18 -0.65 2.97
N ASP A 98 -8.56 -1.90 2.69
CA ASP A 98 -7.96 -2.66 1.59
C ASP A 98 -8.17 -1.97 0.23
N SER A 99 -9.34 -1.33 0.01
CA SER A 99 -9.61 -0.58 -1.22
C SER A 99 -8.72 0.66 -1.32
N LEU A 100 -8.56 1.42 -0.23
CA LEU A 100 -7.68 2.57 -0.17
C LEU A 100 -6.22 2.17 -0.39
N ALA A 101 -5.75 1.09 0.24
CA ALA A 101 -4.39 0.59 0.07
C ALA A 101 -4.10 0.25 -1.41
N ASN A 102 -5.07 -0.29 -2.15
CA ASN A 102 -4.87 -0.61 -3.57
C ASN A 102 -4.67 0.62 -4.46
N THR A 103 -5.12 1.81 -4.06
CA THR A 103 -4.89 3.03 -4.86
C THR A 103 -3.45 3.52 -4.81
N PHE A 104 -2.68 3.06 -3.81
CA PHE A 104 -1.24 3.33 -3.68
C PHE A 104 -0.38 2.28 -4.39
N TYR A 105 -1.01 1.41 -5.19
CA TYR A 105 -0.25 0.48 -6.00
C TYR A 105 0.60 1.27 -7.01
N PRO A 106 1.91 0.99 -7.12
CA PRO A 106 2.77 1.69 -8.05
C PRO A 106 2.38 1.30 -9.49
N GLU A 107 1.46 2.06 -10.08
CA GLU A 107 1.27 2.05 -11.53
C GLU A 107 2.43 2.84 -12.15
N HIS A 108 3.19 2.19 -13.03
CA HIS A 108 4.11 2.88 -13.90
C HIS A 108 3.28 3.75 -14.84
N GLU A 109 3.22 5.07 -14.62
CA GLU A 109 3.04 5.98 -15.74
C GLU A 109 4.23 5.75 -16.66
N GLU A 110 4.00 5.00 -17.73
CA GLU A 110 4.82 5.11 -18.92
C GLU A 110 4.62 6.56 -19.37
N GLN A 111 5.47 7.46 -18.89
CA GLN A 111 5.56 8.81 -19.42
C GLN A 111 6.04 8.66 -20.85
N ALA A 112 5.10 8.38 -21.76
CA ALA A 112 5.23 8.70 -23.15
C ALA A 112 5.31 10.22 -23.19
N ALA A 113 6.53 10.74 -22.97
CA ALA A 113 6.91 12.05 -23.43
C ALA A 113 6.68 12.02 -24.94
N GLN A 114 5.45 12.32 -25.36
CA GLN A 114 5.15 12.58 -26.76
C GLN A 114 5.96 13.82 -27.09
N ASN A 115 7.09 13.62 -27.76
CA ASN A 115 7.84 14.70 -28.37
C ASN A 115 6.93 15.32 -29.44
N LEU A 116 6.15 16.34 -29.04
CA LEU A 116 5.31 17.13 -29.94
C LEU A 116 6.13 18.12 -30.77
N SER A 117 7.47 18.01 -30.75
CA SER A 117 8.41 18.88 -31.48
C SER A 117 8.27 18.80 -33.01
N GLY A 118 7.45 17.89 -33.54
CA GLY A 118 7.16 17.76 -34.97
C GLY A 118 5.75 18.15 -35.42
N ILE A 119 4.87 18.65 -34.53
CA ILE A 119 3.47 18.96 -34.89
C ILE A 119 3.25 20.45 -35.24
N PHE A 120 4.27 21.28 -35.03
CA PHE A 120 4.27 22.69 -35.44
C PHE A 120 5.35 22.94 -36.51
N PHE A 121 5.08 22.52 -37.74
CA PHE A 121 5.72 23.05 -38.96
C PHE A 121 4.68 23.16 -40.07
#